data_AF-A0A7C6T7K6-F1
#
_entry.id   AF-A0A7C6T7K6-F1
#
_cell.length_a   1.000
_cell.length_b   1.000
_cell.length_c   1.000
_cell.angle_alpha   90.00
_cell.angle_beta   90.00
_cell.angle_gamma   90.00
#
_symmetry.space_group_name_H-M   'P 1'
#
loop_
_entity.id
_entity.type
_entity.pdbx_description
1 polymer ?
#
loop_
_entity_poly.entity_id
_entity_poly.type
_entity_poly.pdbx_seq_one_letter_code
_entity_poly.pdbx_strand_id
1 'polypeptide(L)'
;MQDSNSNQPHKRRPRYSGTHPRTFSELKRSDNDIVKSERRVYQALRIEINGELSALEALLANLPYCLKSGGRVAILTFHSGEDNRVVHSFEEGKRLGLYSYIQDKEIRESKEERFSNPRSRSVRLRWAIRA
;
A
#
# COMPACT_ATOMS: atom_id res chain seq x y z
N MET A 1 12.27 -27.45 -63.61
CA MET A 1 11.82 -27.57 -62.20
C MET A 1 13.05 -27.88 -61.36
N GLN A 2 13.63 -26.88 -60.70
CA GLN A 2 14.72 -27.08 -59.73
C GLN A 2 14.34 -26.27 -58.49
N ASP A 3 13.85 -26.98 -57.48
CA ASP A 3 13.63 -26.46 -56.14
C ASP A 3 14.99 -26.29 -55.46
N SER A 4 15.40 -25.04 -55.28
CA SER A 4 16.58 -24.69 -54.49
C SER A 4 16.12 -24.23 -53.11
N ASN A 5 16.09 -25.19 -52.17
CA ASN A 5 15.86 -24.91 -50.78
C ASN A 5 17.16 -24.94 -49.97
N SER A 6 17.28 -23.94 -49.10
CA SER A 6 18.17 -23.79 -47.95
C SER A 6 19.66 -23.55 -48.19
N ASN A 7 20.17 -22.41 -47.70
CA ASN A 7 20.84 -22.38 -46.39
C ASN A 7 21.14 -20.91 -45.99
N GLN A 8 20.13 -20.18 -45.53
CA GLN A 8 20.37 -18.90 -44.87
C GLN A 8 20.57 -19.18 -43.38
N PRO A 9 21.76 -18.92 -42.80
CA PRO A 9 22.01 -19.19 -41.38
C PRO A 9 21.04 -18.40 -40.51
N HIS A 10 20.43 -19.07 -39.54
CA HIS A 10 19.44 -18.47 -38.64
C HIS A 10 20.07 -17.30 -37.86
N LYS A 11 19.77 -16.06 -38.28
CA LYS A 11 20.33 -14.86 -37.66
C LYS A 11 19.76 -14.72 -36.25
N ARG A 12 20.58 -14.95 -35.22
CA ARG A 12 20.17 -14.75 -33.83
C ARG A 12 19.69 -13.31 -33.67
N ARG A 13 18.47 -13.12 -33.15
CA ARG A 13 17.98 -11.78 -32.79
C ARG A 13 18.99 -11.13 -31.83
N PRO A 14 19.32 -9.84 -31.99
CA PRO A 14 20.20 -9.14 -31.05
C PRO A 14 19.69 -9.37 -29.63
N ARG A 15 20.55 -9.87 -28.74
CA ARG A 15 20.22 -9.97 -27.31
C ARG A 15 19.93 -8.55 -26.86
N TYR A 16 18.70 -8.28 -26.41
CA TYR A 16 18.24 -6.95 -26.00
C TYR A 16 19.34 -6.29 -25.15
N SER A 17 19.89 -5.16 -25.64
CA SER A 17 20.81 -4.33 -24.87
C SER A 17 19.99 -3.61 -23.80
N GLY A 18 19.57 -4.37 -22.79
CA GLY A 18 18.67 -3.88 -21.77
C GLY A 18 19.31 -2.76 -20.96
N THR A 19 18.48 -1.79 -20.59
CA THR A 19 18.78 -0.70 -19.65
C THR A 19 19.00 -1.19 -18.22
N HIS A 20 19.07 -2.51 -17.99
CA HIS A 20 19.25 -3.11 -16.68
C HIS A 20 20.75 -3.32 -16.40
N PRO A 21 21.27 -2.77 -15.29
CA PRO A 21 22.67 -2.93 -14.90
C PRO A 21 22.99 -4.41 -14.68
N ARG A 22 24.14 -4.86 -15.19
CA ARG A 22 24.60 -6.26 -15.10
C ARG A 22 25.35 -6.54 -13.81
N THR A 23 25.91 -5.50 -13.20
CA THR A 23 26.62 -5.55 -11.92
C THR A 23 26.04 -4.53 -10.95
N PHE A 24 26.17 -4.78 -9.64
CA PHE A 24 25.70 -3.86 -8.60
C PHE A 24 26.36 -2.48 -8.71
N SER A 25 27.64 -2.45 -9.11
CA SER A 25 28.42 -1.23 -9.39
C SER A 25 27.89 -0.39 -10.55
N GLU A 26 27.19 -0.99 -11.52
CA GLU A 26 26.57 -0.27 -12.65
C GLU A 26 25.23 0.37 -12.28
N LEU A 27 24.70 0.07 -11.09
CA LEU A 27 23.39 0.51 -10.65
C LEU A 27 23.46 1.98 -10.19
N LYS A 28 23.33 2.91 -11.13
CA LYS A 28 23.15 4.34 -10.82
C LYS A 28 21.78 4.55 -10.17
N ARG A 29 21.74 4.67 -8.84
CA ARG A 29 20.53 5.09 -8.12
C ARG A 29 20.35 6.59 -8.31
N SER A 30 19.12 7.00 -8.61
CA SER A 30 18.79 8.43 -8.58
C SER A 30 18.68 8.90 -7.12
N ASP A 31 18.88 10.20 -6.88
CA ASP A 31 18.67 10.79 -5.55
C ASP A 31 17.25 10.50 -5.03
N ASN A 32 16.26 10.44 -5.92
CA ASN A 32 14.89 10.06 -5.59
C ASN A 32 14.77 8.62 -5.06
N ASP A 33 15.55 7.69 -5.60
CA ASP A 33 15.55 6.30 -5.15
C ASP A 33 16.18 6.16 -3.76
N ILE A 34 17.20 6.97 -3.47
CA ILE A 34 17.84 7.04 -2.15
C ILE A 34 16.83 7.54 -1.13
N VAL A 35 16.21 8.71 -1.37
CA VAL A 35 15.20 9.30 -0.47
C VAL A 35 14.03 8.35 -0.24
N LYS A 36 13.57 7.64 -1.28
CA LYS A 36 12.48 6.66 -1.15
C LYS A 36 12.90 5.46 -0.28
N SER A 37 14.15 5.02 -0.39
CA SER A 37 14.69 3.93 0.41
C SER A 37 14.82 4.35 1.87
N GLU A 38 15.37 5.53 2.14
CA GLU A 38 15.47 6.10 3.49
C GLU A 38 14.11 6.23 4.17
N ARG A 39 13.10 6.78 3.46
CA ARG A 39 11.73 6.89 3.99
C ARG A 39 11.16 5.54 4.42
N ARG A 40 11.41 4.48 3.65
CA ARG A 40 10.95 3.11 3.98
C ARG A 40 11.68 2.53 5.18
N VAL A 41 12.99 2.78 5.30
CA VAL A 41 13.80 2.34 6.44
C VAL A 41 13.31 3.01 7.73
N TYR A 42 13.17 4.34 7.73
CA TYR A 42 12.67 5.07 8.90
C TYR A 42 11.23 4.70 9.24
N GLN A 43 10.37 4.45 8.23
CA GLN A 43 9.02 3.94 8.46
C GLN A 43 9.05 2.58 9.17
N ALA A 44 9.88 1.64 8.72
CA ALA A 44 9.98 0.32 9.33
C ALA A 44 10.47 0.39 10.78
N LEU A 45 11.50 1.21 11.04
CA LEU A 45 11.99 1.45 12.41
C LEU A 45 10.91 2.05 13.31
N ARG A 46 10.16 3.02 12.82
CA ARG A 46 9.06 3.67 13.57
C ARG A 46 7.98 2.65 13.94
N ILE A 47 7.56 1.83 12.98
CA ILE A 47 6.57 0.78 13.18
C ILE A 47 7.03 -0.21 14.25
N GLU A 48 8.28 -0.70 14.15
CA GLU A 48 8.83 -1.69 15.06
C GLU A 48 8.99 -1.15 16.48
N ILE A 49 9.65 0.01 16.63
CA ILE A 49 9.98 0.59 17.94
C ILE A 49 8.71 0.92 18.72
N ASN A 50 7.68 1.44 18.05
CA ASN A 50 6.44 1.83 18.72
C ASN A 50 5.40 0.69 18.75
N GLY A 51 5.69 -0.47 18.16
CA GLY A 51 4.73 -1.56 18.02
C GLY A 51 3.42 -1.16 17.31
N GLU A 52 3.50 -0.26 16.32
CA GLU A 52 2.33 0.45 15.77
C GLU A 52 1.28 -0.52 15.21
N LEU A 53 1.73 -1.56 14.50
CA LEU A 53 0.82 -2.54 13.89
C LEU A 53 0.14 -3.43 14.93
N SER A 54 0.87 -3.88 15.95
CA SER A 54 0.30 -4.69 17.04
C SER A 54 -0.69 -3.88 17.88
N ALA A 55 -0.38 -2.61 18.15
CA ALA A 55 -1.30 -1.71 18.84
C ALA A 55 -2.57 -1.47 18.01
N LEU A 56 -2.44 -1.28 16.70
CA LEU A 56 -3.59 -1.15 15.79
C LEU A 56 -4.44 -2.43 15.76
N GLU A 57 -3.82 -3.61 15.67
CA GLU A 57 -4.54 -4.89 15.70
C GLU A 57 -5.32 -5.08 17.01
N ALA A 58 -4.70 -4.76 18.15
CA ALA A 58 -5.36 -4.80 19.45
C ALA A 58 -6.52 -3.81 19.54
N LEU A 59 -6.36 -2.59 19.03
CA LEU A 59 -7.43 -1.60 18.94
C LEU A 59 -8.59 -2.15 18.11
N LEU A 60 -8.32 -2.63 16.89
CA LEU A 60 -9.33 -3.14 15.95
C LEU A 60 -10.11 -4.34 16.52
N ALA A 61 -9.44 -5.25 17.23
CA ALA A 61 -10.08 -6.37 17.89
C ALA A 61 -11.07 -5.94 18.99
N ASN A 62 -10.73 -4.91 19.77
CA ASN A 62 -11.55 -4.44 20.88
C ASN A 62 -12.60 -3.39 20.47
N LEU A 63 -12.38 -2.72 19.34
CA LEU A 63 -13.15 -1.57 18.89
C LEU A 63 -14.68 -1.81 18.83
N PRO A 64 -15.20 -2.94 18.32
CA PRO A 64 -16.65 -3.20 18.32
C PRO A 64 -17.28 -3.25 19.71
N TYR A 65 -16.51 -3.61 20.73
CA TYR A 65 -16.98 -3.76 22.11
C TYR A 65 -16.91 -2.46 22.90
N CYS A 66 -16.13 -1.49 22.42
CA CYS A 66 -16.04 -0.15 22.99
C CYS A 66 -17.14 0.80 22.46
N LEU A 67 -17.86 0.41 21.39
CA LEU A 67 -18.89 1.22 20.76
C LEU A 67 -20.29 0.76 21.19
N LYS A 68 -21.17 1.72 21.48
CA LYS A 68 -22.62 1.46 21.59
C LYS A 68 -23.20 1.09 20.21
N SER A 69 -24.31 0.37 20.18
CA SER A 69 -25.06 0.15 18.92
C SER A 69 -25.39 1.49 18.26
N GLY A 70 -25.21 1.56 16.94
CA GLY A 70 -25.28 2.80 16.15
C GLY A 70 -24.08 3.74 16.31
N GLY A 71 -23.13 3.42 17.19
CA GLY A 71 -21.88 4.16 17.38
C GLY A 71 -21.00 4.13 16.13
N ARG A 72 -20.29 5.23 15.87
CA ARG A 72 -19.45 5.38 14.67
C ARG A 72 -17.98 5.42 15.05
N VAL A 73 -17.15 4.84 14.20
CA VAL A 73 -15.69 4.95 14.29
C VAL A 73 -15.15 5.43 12.96
N ALA A 74 -14.17 6.33 13.02
CA ALA A 74 -13.39 6.82 11.90
C ALA A 74 -11.90 6.61 12.20
N ILE A 75 -11.16 6.02 11.25
CA ILE A 75 -9.74 5.74 11.36
C ILE A 75 -9.03 6.40 10.17
N LEU A 76 -8.01 7.20 10.47
CA LEU A 76 -7.09 7.76 9.49
C LEU A 76 -5.84 6.88 9.43
N THR A 77 -5.48 6.41 8.24
CA THR A 77 -4.26 5.63 8.00
C THR A 77 -3.33 6.38 7.07
N PHE A 78 -2.03 6.27 7.30
CA PHE A 78 -1.01 7.04 6.56
C PHE A 78 -0.18 6.16 5.62
N HIS A 79 -0.28 4.85 5.76
CA HIS A 79 0.37 3.89 4.88
C HIS A 79 -0.46 2.62 4.64
N SER A 80 -0.09 1.89 3.59
CA SER A 80 -0.83 0.71 3.14
C SER A 80 -0.90 -0.40 4.20
N GLY A 81 0.15 -0.60 5.00
CA GLY A 81 0.17 -1.61 6.06
C GLY A 81 -0.92 -1.43 7.12
N GLU A 82 -1.26 -0.19 7.47
CA GLU A 82 -2.36 0.15 8.39
C GLU A 82 -3.71 0.02 7.67
N ASP A 83 -3.85 0.65 6.49
CA ASP A 83 -5.12 0.68 5.74
C ASP A 83 -5.64 -0.73 5.45
N ASN A 84 -4.77 -1.63 5.02
CA ASN A 84 -5.14 -3.01 4.71
C ASN A 84 -5.69 -3.74 5.95
N ARG A 85 -5.14 -3.48 7.14
CA ARG A 85 -5.62 -4.08 8.40
C ARG A 85 -6.99 -3.54 8.79
N VAL A 86 -7.17 -2.23 8.65
CA VAL A 86 -8.46 -1.57 8.94
C VAL A 86 -9.54 -2.11 8.00
N VAL A 87 -9.26 -2.17 6.69
CA VAL A 87 -10.19 -2.71 5.69
C VAL A 87 -10.57 -4.15 6.03
N HIS A 88 -9.57 -5.01 6.25
CA HIS A 88 -9.82 -6.41 6.54
C HIS A 88 -10.63 -6.61 7.84
N SER A 89 -10.30 -5.85 8.89
CA SER A 89 -11.03 -5.90 10.16
C SER A 89 -12.48 -5.43 10.02
N PHE A 90 -12.73 -4.36 9.26
CA PHE A 90 -14.08 -3.86 9.02
C PHE A 90 -14.91 -4.82 8.16
N GLU A 91 -14.32 -5.38 7.10
CA GLU A 91 -14.97 -6.39 6.25
C GLU A 91 -15.35 -7.63 7.05
N GLU A 92 -14.42 -8.14 7.86
CA GLU A 92 -14.66 -9.29 8.73
C GLU A 92 -15.71 -8.97 9.80
N GLY A 93 -15.62 -7.80 10.45
CA GLY A 93 -16.61 -7.36 11.43
C GLY A 93 -18.00 -7.19 10.83
N LYS A 94 -18.11 -6.73 9.58
CA LYS A 94 -19.38 -6.67 8.85
C LYS A 94 -19.93 -8.07 8.57
N ARG A 95 -19.08 -9.01 8.15
CA ARG A 95 -19.45 -10.42 7.93
C ARG A 95 -19.96 -11.09 9.21
N LEU A 96 -19.36 -10.77 10.36
CA LEU A 96 -19.75 -11.27 11.67
C LEU A 96 -20.96 -10.51 12.29
N GLY A 97 -21.50 -9.50 11.61
CA GLY A 97 -22.61 -8.69 12.12
C GLY A 97 -22.23 -7.75 13.27
N LEU A 98 -20.93 -7.51 13.50
CA LEU A 98 -20.43 -6.52 14.44
C LEU A 98 -20.60 -5.09 13.92
N TYR A 99 -20.55 -4.90 12.60
CA TYR A 99 -20.79 -3.62 11.95
C TYR A 99 -22.03 -3.69 11.06
N SER A 100 -22.93 -2.72 11.20
CA SER A 100 -24.11 -2.56 10.33
C SER A 100 -23.75 -1.91 9.00
N TYR A 101 -22.68 -1.10 8.99
CA TYR A 101 -22.19 -0.42 7.80
C TYR A 101 -20.67 -0.26 7.86
N ILE A 102 -20.01 -0.37 6.70
CA ILE A 102 -18.60 -0.01 6.51
C ILE A 102 -18.48 0.80 5.22
N GLN A 103 -17.54 1.73 5.21
CA GLN A 103 -17.20 2.50 4.03
C GLN A 103 -16.31 1.69 3.07
N ASP A 104 -16.87 1.30 1.93
CA ASP A 104 -16.15 0.47 0.95
C ASP A 104 -15.02 1.26 0.24
N LYS A 105 -15.29 2.51 -0.16
CA LYS A 105 -14.34 3.34 -0.92
C LYS A 105 -13.51 4.23 0.01
N GLU A 106 -12.18 4.20 -0.14
CA GLU A 106 -11.31 5.11 0.60
C GLU A 106 -11.67 6.57 0.34
N ILE A 107 -11.70 7.37 1.41
CA ILE A 107 -11.83 8.82 1.33
C ILE A 107 -10.42 9.41 1.40
N ARG A 108 -10.12 10.29 0.44
CA ARG A 108 -8.83 10.97 0.28
C ARG A 108 -8.95 12.44 0.58
N GLU A 109 -7.83 13.05 0.90
CA GLU A 109 -7.68 14.50 1.06
C GLU A 109 -7.98 15.24 -0.25
N SER A 110 -8.49 16.48 -0.13
CA SER A 110 -8.71 17.34 -1.30
C SER A 110 -7.38 17.88 -1.85
N LYS A 111 -7.39 18.46 -3.05
CA LYS A 111 -6.20 19.09 -3.63
C LYS A 111 -5.75 20.29 -2.80
N GLU A 112 -6.71 21.06 -2.29
CA GLU A 112 -6.51 22.23 -1.45
C GLU A 112 -5.91 21.83 -0.10
N GLU A 113 -6.41 20.76 0.51
CA GLU A 113 -5.88 20.22 1.76
C GLU A 113 -4.45 19.71 1.56
N ARG A 114 -4.17 18.99 0.47
CA ARG A 114 -2.82 18.49 0.18
C ARG A 114 -1.78 19.61 0.05
N PHE A 115 -2.19 20.75 -0.50
CA PHE A 115 -1.32 21.90 -0.67
C PHE A 115 -1.06 22.61 0.66
N SER A 116 -2.11 22.86 1.44
CA SER A 116 -2.01 23.53 2.75
C SER A 116 -1.42 22.65 3.84
N ASN A 117 -1.59 21.33 3.76
CA ASN A 117 -1.09 20.34 4.70
C ASN A 117 -0.39 19.19 3.95
N PRO A 118 0.93 19.29 3.68
CA PRO A 118 1.66 18.23 3.00
C PRO A 118 1.61 16.86 3.70
N ARG A 119 1.31 16.80 4.99
CA ARG A 119 1.18 15.54 5.74
C ARG A 119 -0.10 14.76 5.40
N SER A 120 -1.11 15.40 4.81
CA SER A 120 -2.35 14.72 4.41
C SER A 120 -2.20 13.91 3.12
N ARG A 121 -1.13 14.11 2.35
CA ARG A 121 -0.92 13.52 1.01
C ARG A 121 -1.07 11.99 0.93
N SER A 122 -0.82 11.26 2.01
CA SER A 122 -0.92 9.80 2.04
C SER A 122 -2.09 9.28 2.87
N VAL A 123 -2.90 10.17 3.43
CA VAL A 123 -3.99 9.82 4.33
C VAL A 123 -5.10 9.08 3.59
N ARG A 124 -5.68 8.11 4.28
CA ARG A 124 -6.92 7.43 3.90
C ARG A 124 -7.83 7.44 5.10
N LEU A 125 -9.07 7.85 4.90
CA LEU A 125 -10.11 7.76 5.91
C LEU A 125 -10.99 6.52 5.65
N ARG A 126 -11.13 5.68 6.68
CA ARG A 126 -12.04 4.53 6.75
C ARG A 126 -12.99 4.74 7.92
N TRP A 127 -14.25 4.35 7.77
CA TRP A 127 -15.22 4.46 8.87
C TRP A 127 -16.26 3.35 8.84
N ALA A 128 -16.83 3.04 10.00
CA ALA A 128 -17.82 2.00 10.19
C ALA A 128 -18.86 2.39 11.26
N ILE A 129 -20.03 1.74 11.22
CA ILE A 129 -21.10 1.88 12.22
C ILE A 129 -21.29 0.57 12.95
N ARG A 130 -21.26 0.60 14.28
CA ARG A 130 -21.56 -0.53 15.15
C ARG A 130 -23.00 -0.98 14.94
N ALA A 131 -23.19 -2.28 14.71
CA ALA A 131 -24.52 -2.89 14.67
C ALA A 131 -25.25 -2.73 16.01
#